data_AF-A0A5D8YI41-F1
#
_entry.id   AF-A0A5D8YI41-F1
#
_cell.length_a   1.000
_cell.length_b   1.000
_cell.length_c   1.000
_cell.angle_alpha   90.00
_cell.angle_beta   90.00
_cell.angle_gamma   90.00
#
_symmetry.space_group_name_H-M   'P 1'
#
loop_
_entity.id
_entity.type
_entity.pdbx_description
1 polymer ?
#
loop_
_entity_poly.entity_id
_entity_poly.type
_entity_poly.pdbx_seq_one_letter_code
_entity_poly.pdbx_strand_id
1 'polypeptide(L)'
;MEAMSVSDLHGLRLAILSNAIELTDEAEILVAHQRWARAFLLAHFAIEEMGKIPMVVGIIGRIMKGEPVDWRKTRRRLSDHKAKISSQNMHFYMFGLDIDLLRDSDLEWLKDADGRVGDSYQFKNAATYVDSRENSPSTPATAITQDMAEHLVAFAGRCVQSHLISERLTNPAYPK
;
A
#
# COMPACT_ATOMS: atom_id res chain seq x y z
N MET A 1 -9.35 3.22 -17.51
CA MET A 1 -10.11 2.08 -17.00
C MET A 1 -11.49 2.24 -17.58
N GLU A 2 -11.89 1.25 -18.34
CA GLU A 2 -13.25 1.16 -18.87
C GLU A 2 -14.19 0.69 -17.76
N ALA A 3 -15.49 0.66 -18.04
CA ALA A 3 -16.45 0.13 -17.08
C ALA A 3 -16.18 -1.36 -16.85
N MET A 4 -16.15 -1.77 -15.58
CA MET A 4 -15.92 -3.16 -15.17
C MET A 4 -17.13 -3.70 -14.44
N SER A 5 -17.42 -4.99 -14.59
CA SER A 5 -18.46 -5.65 -13.80
C SER A 5 -18.00 -5.80 -12.34
N VAL A 6 -18.94 -6.06 -11.42
CA VAL A 6 -18.60 -6.37 -10.02
C VAL A 6 -17.70 -7.60 -9.93
N SER A 7 -17.96 -8.62 -10.76
CA SER A 7 -17.13 -9.83 -10.81
C SER A 7 -15.69 -9.51 -11.25
N ASP A 8 -15.50 -8.68 -12.27
CA ASP A 8 -14.15 -8.28 -12.72
C ASP A 8 -13.43 -7.47 -11.64
N LEU A 9 -14.15 -6.64 -10.89
CA LEU A 9 -13.58 -5.87 -9.78
C LEU A 9 -13.14 -6.78 -8.62
N HIS A 10 -13.88 -7.85 -8.33
CA HIS A 10 -13.42 -8.87 -7.38
C HIS A 10 -12.17 -9.61 -7.87
N GLY A 11 -12.12 -9.97 -9.16
CA GLY A 11 -10.92 -10.54 -9.78
C GLY A 11 -9.72 -9.59 -9.68
N LEU A 12 -9.93 -8.29 -9.92
CA LEU A 12 -8.91 -7.25 -9.77
C LEU A 12 -8.38 -7.16 -8.33
N ARG A 13 -9.25 -7.24 -7.30
CA ARG A 13 -8.82 -7.26 -5.89
C ARG A 13 -7.86 -8.42 -5.61
N LEU A 14 -8.19 -9.62 -6.07
CA LEU A 14 -7.38 -10.82 -5.86
C LEU A 14 -6.03 -10.71 -6.58
N ALA A 15 -6.02 -10.21 -7.82
CA ALA A 15 -4.78 -10.00 -8.58
C ALA A 15 -3.87 -8.97 -7.91
N ILE A 16 -4.44 -7.86 -7.42
CA ILE A 16 -3.69 -6.85 -6.67
C ILE A 16 -3.07 -7.45 -5.40
N LEU A 17 -3.86 -8.21 -4.63
CA LEU A 17 -3.38 -8.83 -3.40
C LEU A 17 -2.27 -9.85 -3.67
N SER A 18 -2.42 -10.70 -4.68
CA SER A 18 -1.39 -11.66 -5.09
C SER A 18 -0.08 -10.96 -5.42
N ASN A 19 -0.13 -9.90 -6.23
CA ASN A 19 1.05 -9.12 -6.59
C ASN A 19 1.67 -8.42 -5.38
N ALA A 20 0.87 -7.92 -4.43
CA ALA A 20 1.40 -7.32 -3.21
C ALA A 20 2.09 -8.34 -2.30
N ILE A 21 1.59 -9.58 -2.24
CA ILE A 21 2.22 -10.69 -1.52
C ILE A 21 3.57 -11.00 -2.15
N GLU A 22 3.62 -11.23 -3.46
CA GLU A 22 4.87 -11.51 -4.19
C GLU A 22 5.92 -10.41 -4.00
N LEU A 23 5.51 -9.14 -4.09
CA LEU A 23 6.39 -8.00 -3.84
C LEU A 23 6.93 -7.97 -2.40
N THR A 24 6.12 -8.37 -1.41
CA THR A 24 6.53 -8.42 -0.01
C THR A 24 7.51 -9.56 0.23
N ASP A 25 7.23 -10.74 -0.32
CA ASP A 25 8.11 -11.92 -0.23
C ASP A 25 9.48 -11.65 -0.88
N GLU A 26 9.50 -11.04 -2.06
CA GLU A 26 10.73 -10.61 -2.72
C GLU A 26 11.49 -9.56 -1.90
N ALA A 27 10.78 -8.64 -1.23
CA ALA A 27 11.40 -7.65 -0.36
C ALA A 27 12.10 -8.30 0.85
N GLU A 28 11.49 -9.33 1.45
CA GLU A 28 12.08 -10.11 2.55
C GLU A 28 13.36 -10.84 2.10
N ILE A 29 13.34 -11.45 0.90
CA ILE A 29 14.52 -12.09 0.32
C ILE A 29 15.66 -11.07 0.14
N LEU A 30 15.35 -9.85 -0.31
CA LEU A 30 16.32 -8.78 -0.49
C LEU A 30 16.89 -8.28 0.84
N VAL A 31 16.09 -8.20 1.91
CA VAL A 31 16.57 -7.92 3.28
C VAL A 31 17.57 -8.99 3.70
N ALA A 32 17.24 -10.28 3.54
CA ALA A 32 18.14 -11.38 3.90
C ALA A 32 19.51 -11.32 3.19
N HIS A 33 19.57 -10.70 2.00
CA HIS A 33 20.78 -10.51 1.20
C HIS A 33 21.36 -9.10 1.29
N GLN A 34 20.95 -8.30 2.27
CA GLN A 34 21.47 -6.95 2.53
C GLN A 34 21.29 -5.98 1.36
N ARG A 35 20.21 -6.15 0.58
CA ARG A 35 19.85 -5.30 -0.54
C ARG A 35 18.82 -4.25 -0.12
N TRP A 36 19.18 -3.42 0.87
CA TRP A 36 18.28 -2.51 1.60
C TRP A 36 17.45 -1.59 0.71
N ALA A 37 18.09 -0.88 -0.21
CA ALA A 37 17.38 0.05 -1.10
C ALA A 37 16.34 -0.65 -1.97
N ARG A 38 16.62 -1.87 -2.43
CA ARG A 38 15.69 -2.63 -3.28
C ARG A 38 14.60 -3.29 -2.45
N ALA A 39 14.93 -3.82 -1.27
CA ALA A 39 13.95 -4.29 -0.30
C ALA A 39 12.93 -3.20 0.05
N PHE A 40 13.42 -2.02 0.41
CA PHE A 40 12.56 -0.85 0.69
C PHE A 40 11.66 -0.51 -0.51
N LEU A 41 12.22 -0.49 -1.72
CA LEU A 41 11.46 -0.16 -2.92
C LEU A 41 10.32 -1.16 -3.18
N LEU A 42 10.58 -2.47 -3.07
CA LEU A 42 9.55 -3.50 -3.26
C LEU A 42 8.49 -3.45 -2.16
N ALA A 43 8.88 -3.26 -0.89
CA ALA A 43 7.92 -3.07 0.20
C ALA A 43 7.03 -1.83 -0.03
N HIS A 44 7.61 -0.73 -0.52
CA HIS A 44 6.85 0.45 -0.88
C HIS A 44 5.88 0.18 -2.04
N PHE A 45 6.28 -0.57 -3.06
CA PHE A 45 5.38 -0.97 -4.14
C PHE A 45 4.25 -1.88 -3.64
N ALA A 46 4.53 -2.83 -2.75
CA ALA A 46 3.50 -3.66 -2.13
C ALA A 46 2.43 -2.82 -1.41
N ILE A 47 2.86 -1.81 -0.63
CA ILE A 47 1.98 -0.85 0.05
C ILE A 47 1.12 -0.05 -0.97
N GLU A 48 1.73 0.42 -2.06
CA GLU A 48 0.98 1.12 -3.11
C GLU A 48 -0.06 0.20 -3.79
N GLU A 49 0.31 -1.04 -4.09
CA GLU A 49 -0.61 -2.03 -4.68
C GLU A 49 -1.79 -2.31 -3.75
N MET A 50 -1.52 -2.63 -2.49
CA MET A 50 -2.54 -2.84 -1.46
C MET A 50 -3.49 -1.64 -1.31
N GLY A 51 -2.97 -0.42 -1.40
CA GLY A 51 -3.76 0.81 -1.37
C GLY A 51 -4.83 0.91 -2.46
N LYS A 52 -4.75 0.12 -3.54
CA LYS A 52 -5.80 0.04 -4.57
C LYS A 52 -7.02 -0.76 -4.12
N ILE A 53 -6.84 -1.77 -3.25
CA ILE A 53 -7.92 -2.67 -2.83
C ILE A 53 -9.10 -1.90 -2.20
N PRO A 54 -8.90 -1.00 -1.21
CA PRO A 54 -10.00 -0.24 -0.62
C PRO A 54 -10.68 0.69 -1.63
N MET A 55 -9.91 1.23 -2.60
CA MET A 55 -10.49 2.01 -3.69
C MET A 55 -11.42 1.16 -4.56
N VAL A 56 -11.01 -0.07 -4.89
CA VAL A 56 -11.82 -1.02 -5.65
C VAL A 56 -13.06 -1.45 -4.89
N VAL A 57 -12.94 -1.74 -3.59
CA VAL A 57 -14.09 -2.03 -2.70
C VAL A 57 -15.08 -0.87 -2.68
N GLY A 58 -14.59 0.37 -2.61
CA GLY A 58 -15.43 1.56 -2.70
C GLY A 58 -16.21 1.64 -4.02
N ILE A 59 -15.62 1.27 -5.15
CA ILE A 59 -16.32 1.21 -6.45
C ILE A 59 -17.43 0.15 -6.42
N ILE A 60 -17.11 -1.06 -5.94
CA ILE A 60 -18.07 -2.16 -5.84
C ILE A 60 -19.28 -1.71 -5.02
N GLY A 61 -19.05 -1.11 -3.85
CA GLY A 61 -20.12 -0.60 -2.99
C GLY A 61 -21.02 0.43 -3.66
N ARG A 62 -20.47 1.32 -4.51
CA ARG A 62 -21.26 2.28 -5.29
C ARG A 62 -22.10 1.61 -6.36
N ILE A 63 -21.54 0.65 -7.10
CA ILE A 63 -22.29 -0.13 -8.11
C ILE A 63 -23.45 -0.89 -7.44
N MET A 64 -23.20 -1.54 -6.31
CA MET A 64 -24.24 -2.28 -5.57
C MET A 64 -25.38 -1.40 -5.05
N LYS A 65 -25.11 -0.12 -4.78
CA LYS A 65 -26.12 0.88 -4.39
C LYS A 65 -26.83 1.53 -5.59
N GLY A 66 -26.48 1.16 -6.82
CA GLY A 66 -26.99 1.81 -8.03
C GLY A 66 -26.45 3.23 -8.24
N GLU A 67 -25.33 3.59 -7.59
CA GLU A 67 -24.71 4.91 -7.75
C GLU A 67 -23.81 4.97 -9.00
N PRO A 68 -23.78 6.12 -9.70
CA PRO A 68 -22.96 6.27 -10.90
C PRO A 68 -21.46 6.30 -10.58
N VAL A 69 -20.65 5.49 -11.26
CA VAL A 69 -19.18 5.45 -11.11
C VAL A 69 -18.49 6.36 -12.14
N ASP A 70 -17.66 7.29 -11.68
CA ASP A 70 -16.75 8.06 -12.56
C ASP A 70 -15.45 7.27 -12.77
N TRP A 71 -15.43 6.45 -13.82
CA TRP A 71 -14.29 5.60 -14.17
C TRP A 71 -13.01 6.36 -14.49
N ARG A 72 -13.12 7.62 -14.97
CA ARG A 72 -11.97 8.48 -15.24
C ARG A 72 -11.34 8.95 -13.94
N LYS A 73 -12.15 9.43 -12.99
CA LYS A 73 -11.68 9.81 -11.64
C LYS A 73 -11.10 8.61 -10.91
N THR A 74 -11.74 7.45 -11.03
CA THR A 74 -11.22 6.20 -10.46
C THR A 74 -9.85 5.83 -11.01
N ARG A 75 -9.67 5.82 -12.34
CA ARG A 75 -8.37 5.54 -12.97
C ARG A 75 -7.29 6.50 -12.47
N ARG A 76 -7.61 7.79 -12.37
CA ARG A 76 -6.69 8.81 -11.85
C ARG A 76 -6.30 8.51 -10.41
N ARG A 77 -7.26 8.16 -9.54
CA ARG A 77 -6.98 7.85 -8.13
C ARG A 77 -6.11 6.59 -7.98
N LEU A 78 -6.38 5.54 -8.78
CA LEU A 78 -5.58 4.31 -8.79
C LEU A 78 -4.14 4.49 -9.30
N SER A 79 -3.86 5.56 -10.04
CA SER A 79 -2.51 5.90 -10.53
C SER A 79 -1.78 6.90 -9.64
N ASP A 80 -2.47 7.54 -8.70
CA ASP A 80 -1.88 8.51 -7.78
C ASP A 80 -1.17 7.80 -6.63
N HIS A 81 0.15 8.00 -6.53
CA HIS A 81 0.99 7.35 -5.51
C HIS A 81 0.58 7.73 -4.08
N LYS A 82 0.29 9.01 -3.83
CA LYS A 82 -0.07 9.48 -2.49
C LYS A 82 -1.45 8.99 -2.09
N ALA A 83 -2.39 8.99 -3.03
CA ALA A 83 -3.74 8.47 -2.79
C ALA A 83 -3.71 6.97 -2.43
N LYS A 84 -2.82 6.18 -3.06
CA LYS A 84 -2.63 4.76 -2.74
C LYS A 84 -2.11 4.58 -1.32
N ILE A 85 -1.07 5.31 -0.92
CA ILE A 85 -0.49 5.20 0.43
C ILE A 85 -1.52 5.62 1.49
N SER A 86 -2.19 6.76 1.34
CA SER A 86 -3.22 7.19 2.30
C SER A 86 -4.41 6.21 2.35
N SER A 87 -4.83 5.66 1.20
CA SER A 87 -5.85 4.61 1.18
C SER A 87 -5.39 3.34 1.91
N GLN A 88 -4.10 3.02 1.85
CA GLN A 88 -3.53 1.89 2.58
C GLN A 88 -3.48 2.16 4.10
N ASN A 89 -3.09 3.37 4.51
CA ASN A 89 -3.08 3.77 5.91
C ASN A 89 -4.47 3.63 6.54
N MET A 90 -5.50 4.15 5.85
CA MET A 90 -6.90 4.01 6.28
C MET A 90 -7.32 2.54 6.42
N HIS A 91 -6.90 1.67 5.49
CA HIS A 91 -7.21 0.24 5.57
C HIS A 91 -6.48 -0.43 6.74
N PHE A 92 -5.20 -0.12 6.92
CA PHE A 92 -4.42 -0.66 8.03
C PHE A 92 -4.96 -0.21 9.39
N TYR A 93 -5.41 1.04 9.51
CA TYR A 93 -6.13 1.52 10.68
C TYR A 93 -7.40 0.69 10.95
N MET A 94 -8.19 0.39 9.92
CA MET A 94 -9.46 -0.34 10.07
C MET A 94 -9.29 -1.83 10.42
N PHE A 95 -8.26 -2.49 9.87
CA PHE A 95 -8.15 -3.96 9.90
C PHE A 95 -6.83 -4.48 10.49
N GLY A 96 -5.87 -3.60 10.80
CA GLY A 96 -4.52 -3.96 11.22
C GLY A 96 -4.07 -3.35 12.54
N LEU A 97 -4.86 -2.44 13.12
CA LEU A 97 -4.63 -1.87 14.45
C LEU A 97 -5.72 -2.32 15.43
N ASP A 98 -5.32 -2.44 16.70
CA ASP A 98 -6.27 -2.55 17.80
C ASP A 98 -6.85 -1.17 18.11
N ILE A 99 -8.17 -1.10 18.30
CA ILE A 99 -8.88 0.15 18.61
C ILE A 99 -8.61 0.56 20.06
N ASP A 100 -8.12 1.78 20.28
CA ASP A 100 -7.86 2.34 21.60
C ASP A 100 -8.87 3.43 21.95
N LEU A 101 -10.03 3.02 22.47
CA LEU A 101 -11.12 3.93 22.83
C LEU A 101 -10.81 4.88 24.01
N LEU A 102 -9.68 4.70 24.70
CA LEU A 102 -9.34 5.48 25.88
C LEU A 102 -8.35 6.61 25.56
N ARG A 103 -7.42 6.36 24.64
CA ARG A 103 -6.34 7.30 24.33
C ARG A 103 -6.31 7.73 22.87
N ASP A 104 -7.17 7.17 22.02
CA ASP A 104 -7.23 7.45 20.60
C ASP A 104 -5.87 7.25 19.87
N SER A 105 -5.04 6.33 20.37
CA SER A 105 -3.68 6.13 19.88
C SER A 105 -3.64 5.58 18.44
N ASP A 106 -4.68 4.88 18.02
CA ASP A 106 -4.95 4.44 16.65
C ASP A 106 -5.27 5.61 15.71
N LEU A 107 -6.04 6.60 16.19
CA LEU A 107 -6.31 7.84 15.43
C LEU A 107 -5.07 8.72 15.31
N GLU A 108 -4.27 8.83 16.38
CA GLU A 108 -2.99 9.53 16.34
C GLU A 108 -2.04 8.85 15.35
N TRP A 109 -1.95 7.52 15.37
CA TRP A 109 -1.17 6.76 14.38
C TRP A 109 -1.60 7.09 12.96
N LEU A 110 -2.90 7.12 12.68
CA LEU A 110 -3.42 7.38 11.35
C LEU A 110 -3.06 8.79 10.88
N LYS A 111 -3.23 9.80 11.74
CA LYS A 111 -2.87 11.19 11.46
C LYS A 111 -1.38 11.32 11.14
N ASP A 112 -0.54 10.66 11.92
CA ASP A 112 0.92 10.66 11.71
C ASP A 112 1.34 9.91 10.45
N ALA A 113 0.67 8.80 10.12
CA ALA A 113 0.92 8.03 8.92
C ALA A 113 0.57 8.85 7.66
N ASP A 114 -0.57 9.55 7.67
CA ASP A 114 -0.99 10.42 6.57
C ASP A 114 -0.12 11.67 6.44
N GLY A 115 0.35 12.24 7.56
CA GLY A 115 1.32 13.33 7.56
C GLY A 115 2.64 12.97 6.86
N ARG A 116 3.03 11.69 6.87
CA ARG A 116 4.28 11.17 6.29
C ARG A 116 4.17 10.67 4.86
N VAL A 117 2.99 10.72 4.22
CA VAL A 117 2.78 10.26 2.83
C VAL A 117 3.70 11.00 1.84
N GLY A 118 3.94 12.30 2.07
CA GLY A 118 4.85 13.09 1.24
C GLY A 118 6.28 12.56 1.27
N ASP A 119 6.79 12.26 2.46
CA ASP A 119 8.16 11.79 2.68
C ASP A 119 8.34 10.37 2.14
N SER A 120 7.34 9.51 2.34
CA SER A 120 7.30 8.14 1.81
C SER A 120 7.56 8.13 0.29
N TYR A 121 6.89 9.02 -0.46
CA TYR A 121 7.11 9.17 -1.90
C TYR A 121 8.55 9.62 -2.25
N GLN A 122 9.16 10.51 -1.45
CA GLN A 122 10.54 10.93 -1.66
C GLN A 122 11.52 9.78 -1.41
N PHE A 123 11.32 8.99 -0.36
CA PHE A 123 12.16 7.83 -0.08
C PHE A 123 12.05 6.75 -1.16
N LYS A 124 10.87 6.55 -1.75
CA LYS A 124 10.73 5.68 -2.93
C LYS A 124 11.64 6.11 -4.09
N ASN A 125 11.66 7.40 -4.40
CA ASN A 125 12.51 7.92 -5.47
C ASN A 125 13.99 7.77 -5.12
N ALA A 126 14.36 8.07 -3.86
CA ALA A 126 15.73 7.89 -3.37
C ALA A 126 16.18 6.42 -3.40
N ALA A 127 15.26 5.48 -3.14
CA ALA A 127 15.50 4.04 -3.24
C ALA A 127 15.63 3.55 -4.71
N THR A 128 15.30 4.39 -5.69
CA THR A 128 15.28 4.02 -7.11
C THR A 128 16.43 4.67 -7.88
N TYR A 129 16.53 5.99 -7.81
CA TYR A 129 17.37 6.82 -8.67
C TYR A 129 18.57 7.39 -7.92
N VAL A 130 19.64 7.67 -8.67
CA VAL A 130 20.73 8.53 -8.20
C VAL A 130 20.28 9.99 -8.33
N ASP A 131 20.61 10.80 -7.34
CA ASP A 131 20.24 12.22 -7.30
C ASP A 131 21.46 13.06 -6.83
N SER A 132 21.39 14.39 -7.00
CA SER A 132 22.36 15.33 -6.43
C SER A 132 21.73 16.05 -5.24
N ARG A 133 21.99 15.56 -4.02
CA ARG A 133 21.57 16.24 -2.79
C ARG A 133 22.75 17.01 -2.20
N GLU A 134 22.54 18.27 -1.86
CA GLU A 134 23.57 19.12 -1.22
C GLU A 134 24.89 19.18 -2.00
N ASN A 135 24.80 19.27 -3.34
CA ASN A 135 25.95 19.26 -4.27
C ASN A 135 26.83 17.99 -4.20
N SER A 136 26.33 16.90 -3.63
CA SER A 136 27.00 15.59 -3.60
C SER A 136 26.11 14.50 -4.23
N PRO A 137 26.71 13.48 -4.88
CA PRO A 137 25.94 12.34 -5.37
C PRO A 137 25.29 11.58 -4.22
N SER A 138 23.97 11.38 -4.31
CA SER A 138 23.20 10.51 -3.44
C SER A 138 22.77 9.29 -4.25
N THR A 139 23.16 8.11 -3.79
CA THR A 139 22.78 6.84 -4.41
C THR A 139 21.72 6.13 -3.57
N PRO A 140 20.94 5.20 -4.15
CA PRO A 140 20.03 4.38 -3.35
C PRO A 140 20.69 3.64 -2.19
N ALA A 141 21.92 3.17 -2.38
CA ALA A 141 22.68 2.45 -1.35
C ALA A 141 23.05 3.34 -0.15
N THR A 142 23.22 4.65 -0.37
CA THR A 142 23.52 5.62 0.68
C THR A 142 22.27 6.27 1.27
N ALA A 143 21.17 6.30 0.53
CA ALA A 143 19.94 6.98 0.92
C ALA A 143 19.01 6.12 1.78
N ILE A 144 19.08 4.79 1.66
CA ILE A 144 18.25 3.85 2.40
C ILE A 144 19.11 3.03 3.34
N THR A 145 18.84 3.14 4.64
CA THR A 145 19.51 2.36 5.67
C THR A 145 18.88 0.97 5.83
N GLN A 146 19.59 0.08 6.51
CA GLN A 146 19.07 -1.23 6.91
C GLN A 146 17.78 -1.08 7.73
N ASP A 147 17.79 -0.24 8.76
CA ASP A 147 16.65 0.02 9.65
C ASP A 147 15.40 0.48 8.88
N MET A 148 15.57 1.40 7.94
CA MET A 148 14.47 1.86 7.09
C MET A 148 13.87 0.72 6.26
N ALA A 149 14.72 -0.13 5.68
CA ALA A 149 14.28 -1.25 4.85
C ALA A 149 13.57 -2.31 5.70
N GLU A 150 14.16 -2.74 6.81
CA GLU A 150 13.58 -3.73 7.72
C GLU A 150 12.24 -3.26 8.29
N HIS A 151 12.15 -2.00 8.73
CA HIS A 151 10.90 -1.43 9.23
C HIS A 151 9.80 -1.39 8.17
N LEU A 152 10.11 -0.95 6.94
CA LEU A 152 9.09 -0.85 5.90
C LEU A 152 8.65 -2.23 5.41
N VAL A 153 9.58 -3.19 5.29
CA VAL A 153 9.27 -4.59 4.91
C VAL A 153 8.38 -5.24 5.96
N ALA A 154 8.73 -5.12 7.25
CA ALA A 154 7.89 -5.62 8.33
C ALA A 154 6.49 -4.97 8.33
N PHE A 155 6.41 -3.67 8.04
CA PHE A 155 5.12 -2.98 7.91
C PHE A 155 4.32 -3.46 6.69
N ALA A 156 4.95 -3.68 5.54
CA ALA A 156 4.31 -4.25 4.36
C ALA A 156 3.74 -5.65 4.66
N GLY A 157 4.49 -6.50 5.38
CA GLY A 157 3.99 -7.80 5.85
C GLY A 157 2.73 -7.68 6.72
N ARG A 158 2.71 -6.76 7.69
CA ARG A 158 1.49 -6.51 8.50
C ARG A 158 0.32 -5.99 7.66
N CYS A 159 0.60 -5.16 6.66
CA CYS A 159 -0.39 -4.68 5.72
C CYS A 159 -1.00 -5.83 4.88
N VAL A 160 -0.19 -6.77 4.43
CA VAL A 160 -0.67 -7.98 3.73
C VAL A 160 -1.60 -8.76 4.65
N GLN A 161 -1.23 -8.98 5.91
CA GLN A 161 -2.08 -9.70 6.87
C GLN A 161 -3.42 -9.01 7.10
N SER A 162 -3.46 -7.68 7.24
CA SER A 162 -4.73 -6.96 7.40
C SER A 162 -5.63 -7.06 6.17
N HIS A 163 -5.05 -7.06 4.96
CA HIS A 163 -5.80 -7.32 3.73
C HIS A 163 -6.33 -8.74 3.65
N LEU A 164 -5.52 -9.75 4.01
CA LEU A 164 -5.97 -11.15 4.03
C LEU A 164 -7.17 -11.33 4.99
N ILE A 165 -7.16 -10.68 6.15
CA ILE A 165 -8.29 -10.66 7.08
C ILE A 165 -9.52 -10.00 6.43
N SER A 166 -9.35 -8.80 5.88
CA SER A 166 -10.42 -8.04 5.23
C SER A 166 -11.05 -8.79 4.04
N GLU A 167 -10.24 -9.46 3.23
CA GLU A 167 -10.69 -10.24 2.08
C GLU A 167 -11.52 -11.46 2.50
N ARG A 168 -11.11 -12.19 3.56
CA ARG A 168 -11.92 -13.28 4.13
C ARG A 168 -13.28 -12.83 4.64
N LEU A 169 -13.37 -11.60 5.14
CA LEU A 169 -14.60 -11.03 5.68
C LEU A 169 -15.53 -10.46 4.60
N THR A 170 -14.96 -9.90 3.52
CA THR A 170 -15.70 -9.00 2.61
C THR A 170 -15.69 -9.41 1.15
N ASN A 171 -14.85 -10.35 0.73
CA ASN A 171 -14.74 -10.76 -0.67
C ASN A 171 -15.39 -12.13 -0.91
N PRO A 172 -16.57 -12.19 -1.58
CA PRO A 172 -17.22 -13.46 -1.88
C PRO A 172 -16.43 -14.34 -2.85
N ALA A 173 -15.44 -13.80 -3.57
CA ALA A 173 -14.58 -14.55 -4.48
C ALA A 173 -13.30 -15.07 -3.80
N TYR A 174 -13.01 -14.68 -2.56
CA TYR A 174 -11.80 -15.13 -1.86
C TYR A 174 -11.97 -16.59 -1.41
N PRO A 175 -10.97 -17.48 -1.60
CA PRO A 175 -11.05 -18.87 -1.16
C PRO A 175 -11.30 -18.95 0.36
N LYS A 176 -12.29 -19.76 0.76
CA LYS A 176 -12.61 -19.99 2.18
C LYS A 176 -11.60 -20.91 2.85
#